data_AF-A0A954XDW9-F1
#
_entry.id   AF-A0A954XDW9-F1
#
_cell.length_a   1.000
_cell.length_b   1.000
_cell.length_c   1.000
_cell.angle_alpha   90.00
_cell.angle_beta   90.00
_cell.angle_gamma   90.00
#
_symmetry.space_group_name_H-M   'P 1'
#
loop_
_entity.id
_entity.type
_entity.pdbx_description
1 polymer ?
#
loop_
_entity_poly.entity_id
_entity_poly.type
_entity_poly.pdbx_seq_one_letter_code
_entity_poly.pdbx_strand_id
1 'polypeptide(L)'
;RSDDMSRRFRIMNQLLFYKRTCFVLTPRGCELADALPEVVDIARNNHRYPSGFGNEIAQVREFAEVFQVQLPHARPHWDADRRELSVNGLLIKRFKWPAANQETVLAAFAEEDWPFRIDDPLPPQPEVDSKRRLSDTIKCLNRKQQHPLIHFHGDGTGEGITWELMRGS
;
A
#
# COMPACT_ATOMS: atom_id res chain seq x y z
N ARG A 1 34.01 -29.55 2.02
CA ARG A 1 33.17 -29.01 0.93
C ARG A 1 32.36 -27.89 1.56
N SER A 2 32.62 -26.66 1.12
CA SER A 2 32.27 -25.42 1.82
C SER A 2 30.76 -25.14 1.82
N ASP A 3 30.25 -24.75 2.99
CA ASP A 3 28.86 -24.35 3.25
C ASP A 3 28.59 -22.97 2.65
N ASP A 4 27.60 -22.88 1.76
CA ASP A 4 27.14 -21.64 1.12
C ASP A 4 26.19 -20.88 2.07
N MET A 5 26.77 -20.11 2.98
CA MET A 5 26.06 -19.19 3.88
C MET A 5 25.75 -17.85 3.19
N SER A 6 25.21 -17.86 1.97
CA SER A 6 24.76 -16.63 1.31
C SER A 6 23.46 -16.12 1.96
N ARG A 7 23.47 -14.85 2.39
CA ARG A 7 22.26 -14.17 2.87
C ARG A 7 21.27 -14.06 1.71
N ARG A 8 20.08 -14.64 1.89
CA ARG A 8 18.98 -14.58 0.90
C ARG A 8 17.90 -13.62 1.37
N PHE A 9 17.75 -12.52 0.64
CA PHE A 9 16.65 -11.59 0.84
C PHE A 9 15.42 -12.09 0.09
N ARG A 10 14.29 -12.22 0.78
CA ARG A 10 13.00 -12.59 0.19
C ARG A 10 12.01 -11.47 0.43
N ILE A 11 11.33 -11.04 -0.63
CA ILE A 11 10.17 -10.16 -0.49
C ILE A 11 9.02 -11.03 0.01
N MET A 12 8.55 -10.76 1.22
CA MET A 12 7.38 -11.44 1.78
C MET A 12 6.14 -10.62 1.43
N ASN A 13 5.30 -11.16 0.55
CA ASN A 13 4.03 -10.53 0.15
C ASN A 13 2.98 -10.52 1.29
N GLN A 14 3.27 -11.21 2.40
CA GLN A 14 2.46 -11.29 3.60
C GLN A 14 3.37 -11.33 4.83
N LEU A 15 3.02 -10.59 5.89
CA LEU A 15 3.77 -10.56 7.16
C LEU A 15 3.50 -11.82 8.01
N LEU A 16 3.68 -13.01 7.41
CA LEU A 16 3.58 -14.29 8.10
C LEU A 16 4.96 -14.67 8.62
N PHE A 17 5.13 -14.59 9.94
CA PHE A 17 6.37 -14.96 10.59
C PHE A 17 6.27 -16.36 11.20
N TYR A 18 7.32 -17.16 11.00
CA TYR A 18 7.42 -18.46 11.67
C TYR A 18 7.82 -18.24 13.14
N LYS A 19 7.49 -19.18 14.03
CA LYS A 19 7.86 -19.13 15.46
C LYS A 19 9.37 -18.92 15.74
N ARG A 20 10.22 -19.15 14.74
CA ARG A 20 11.68 -19.02 14.83
C ARG A 20 12.21 -17.74 14.17
N THR A 21 11.35 -16.81 13.80
CA THR A 21 11.78 -15.51 13.28
C THR A 21 12.26 -14.64 14.43
N CYS A 22 13.50 -14.18 14.35
CA CYS A 22 14.06 -13.18 15.25
C CYS A 22 13.99 -11.81 14.59
N PHE A 23 13.52 -10.82 15.34
CA PHE A 23 13.54 -9.42 14.92
C PHE A 23 14.74 -8.73 15.56
N VAL A 24 15.48 -7.97 14.76
CA VAL A 24 16.52 -7.08 15.27
C VAL A 24 15.90 -5.69 15.32
N LEU A 25 15.76 -5.14 16.52
CA LEU A 25 15.16 -3.83 16.74
C LEU A 25 16.26 -2.77 16.84
N THR A 26 15.97 -1.58 16.32
CA THR A 26 16.74 -0.38 16.65
C THR A 26 16.39 0.08 18.07
N PRO A 27 17.18 0.96 18.72
CA PRO A 27 16.85 1.47 20.04
C PRO A 27 15.43 2.03 20.15
N ARG A 28 15.01 2.82 19.15
CA ARG A 28 13.63 3.35 19.05
C ARG A 28 12.58 2.26 18.85
N GLY A 29 12.96 1.15 18.20
CA GLY A 29 12.12 -0.04 18.08
C GLY A 29 11.96 -0.79 19.40
N CYS A 30 12.99 -0.82 20.26
CA CYS A 30 12.89 -1.36 21.61
C CYS A 30 11.93 -0.52 22.47
N GLU A 31 12.09 0.81 22.46
CA GLU A 31 11.18 1.73 23.18
C GLU A 31 9.71 1.51 22.78
N LEU A 32 9.45 1.33 21.49
CA LEU A 32 8.11 1.00 21.00
C LEU A 32 7.63 -0.37 21.50
N ALA A 33 8.49 -1.40 21.42
CA ALA A 33 8.14 -2.77 21.84
C ALA A 33 7.84 -2.85 23.35
N ASP A 34 8.57 -2.09 24.17
CA ASP A 34 8.36 -1.97 25.61
C ASP A 34 7.09 -1.17 25.94
N ALA A 35 6.70 -0.22 25.08
CA ALA A 35 5.50 0.58 25.22
C ALA A 35 4.23 -0.12 24.67
N LEU A 36 4.38 -1.25 23.96
CA LEU A 36 3.23 -2.04 23.55
C LEU A 36 2.55 -2.60 24.81
N PRO A 37 1.23 -2.42 24.98
CA PRO A 37 0.51 -3.13 26.03
C PRO A 37 0.78 -4.61 25.83
N GLU A 38 1.10 -5.35 26.91
CA GLU A 38 1.43 -6.78 26.88
C GLU A 38 0.60 -7.47 25.81
N VAL A 39 1.23 -7.72 24.65
CA VAL A 39 0.57 -8.41 23.56
C VAL A 39 0.39 -9.82 24.08
N VAL A 40 -0.85 -10.06 24.51
CA VAL A 40 -1.39 -11.23 25.18
C VAL A 40 -0.58 -12.47 24.84
N ASP A 41 -0.21 -13.19 25.90
CA ASP A 41 0.46 -14.49 25.96
C ASP A 41 -0.34 -15.60 25.22
N ILE A 42 -0.72 -15.39 23.95
CA ILE A 42 -1.47 -16.33 23.09
C ILE A 42 -0.63 -17.60 22.86
N ALA A 43 0.69 -17.50 22.98
CA ALA A 43 1.61 -18.62 22.80
C ALA A 43 1.73 -19.54 24.02
N ARG A 44 1.42 -19.08 25.24
CA ARG A 44 1.58 -19.91 26.45
C ARG A 44 0.33 -20.71 26.83
N ASN A 45 -0.86 -20.19 26.55
CA ASN A 45 -2.10 -20.79 27.08
C ASN A 45 -2.91 -21.67 26.13
N ASN A 46 -2.47 -21.91 24.88
CA ASN A 46 -3.14 -22.89 24.02
C ASN A 46 -2.18 -23.94 23.47
N HIS A 47 -1.95 -24.94 24.32
CA HIS A 47 -1.48 -26.25 23.96
C HIS A 47 -2.53 -27.02 23.14
N ARG A 48 -2.86 -26.52 21.93
CA ARG A 48 -3.38 -27.29 20.77
C ARG A 48 -3.50 -26.34 19.57
N TYR A 49 -2.44 -26.18 18.79
CA TYR A 49 -2.65 -25.77 17.40
C TYR A 49 -3.29 -26.97 16.71
N PRO A 50 -4.53 -26.89 16.20
CA PRO A 50 -5.07 -27.94 15.37
C PRO A 50 -4.14 -28.07 14.18
N SER A 51 -3.53 -29.24 14.02
CA SER A 51 -2.83 -29.65 12.82
C SER A 51 -3.81 -29.54 11.64
N GLY A 52 -3.75 -28.44 10.92
CA GLY A 52 -4.65 -28.13 9.82
C GLY A 52 -4.51 -26.65 9.46
N PHE A 53 -3.56 -26.35 8.58
CA PHE A 53 -3.47 -25.05 7.93
C PHE A 53 -4.79 -24.79 7.18
N GLY A 54 -5.69 -24.06 7.83
CA GLY A 54 -7.01 -23.68 7.32
C GLY A 54 -7.26 -22.20 7.61
N ASN A 55 -7.16 -21.40 6.55
CA ASN A 55 -7.55 -19.99 6.43
C ASN A 55 -6.97 -19.01 7.48
N GLU A 56 -5.69 -18.68 7.31
CA GLU A 56 -4.92 -17.71 8.11
C GLU A 56 -5.49 -16.27 8.05
N ILE A 57 -6.23 -15.90 6.99
CA ILE A 57 -6.82 -14.56 6.82
C ILE A 57 -7.97 -14.30 7.81
N ALA A 58 -8.74 -15.32 8.17
CA ALA A 58 -9.84 -15.18 9.12
C ALA A 58 -9.34 -14.87 10.54
N GLN A 59 -8.24 -15.52 10.94
CA GLN A 59 -7.64 -15.32 12.25
C GLN A 59 -6.99 -13.93 12.38
N VAL A 60 -6.32 -13.42 11.35
CA VAL A 60 -5.75 -12.05 11.37
C VAL A 60 -6.85 -10.98 11.53
N ARG A 61 -8.01 -11.19 10.89
CA ARG A 61 -9.17 -10.29 11.04
C ARG A 61 -9.76 -10.34 12.46
N GLU A 62 -9.94 -11.52 13.00
CA GLU A 62 -10.47 -11.73 14.35
C GLU A 62 -9.52 -11.16 15.42
N PHE A 63 -8.21 -11.30 15.23
CA PHE A 63 -7.19 -10.64 16.06
C PHE A 63 -7.22 -9.11 15.92
N ALA A 64 -7.32 -8.56 14.70
CA ALA A 64 -7.42 -7.11 14.52
C ALA A 64 -8.69 -6.53 15.16
N GLU A 65 -9.81 -7.25 15.14
CA GLU A 65 -11.07 -6.87 15.80
C GLU A 65 -10.95 -6.90 17.34
N VAL A 66 -10.33 -7.94 17.91
CA VAL A 66 -10.15 -8.07 19.36
C VAL A 66 -9.22 -6.99 19.94
N PHE A 67 -8.17 -6.61 19.21
CA PHE A 67 -7.17 -5.66 19.70
C PHE A 67 -7.45 -4.20 19.33
N GLN A 68 -8.59 -3.90 18.70
CA GLN A 68 -8.85 -2.58 18.08
C GLN A 68 -7.66 -2.07 17.26
N VAL A 69 -6.86 -2.99 16.69
CA VAL A 69 -5.77 -2.63 15.80
C VAL A 69 -6.46 -2.25 14.52
N GLN A 70 -6.63 -0.93 14.32
CA GLN A 70 -6.90 -0.39 13.01
C GLN A 70 -5.70 -0.76 12.14
N LEU A 71 -5.79 -1.93 11.50
CA LEU A 71 -4.94 -2.24 10.35
C LEU A 71 -5.13 -1.03 9.44
N PRO A 72 -4.06 -0.26 9.16
CA PRO A 72 -4.20 0.98 8.41
C PRO A 72 -4.98 0.65 7.15
N HIS A 73 -6.13 1.32 6.99
CA HIS A 73 -6.89 1.27 5.75
C HIS A 73 -5.87 1.47 4.63
N ALA A 74 -5.89 0.61 3.62
CA ALA A 74 -4.85 0.63 2.59
C ALA A 74 -4.86 1.98 1.85
N ARG A 75 -4.08 2.93 2.34
CA ARG A 75 -4.08 4.30 1.87
C ARG A 75 -2.98 4.44 0.84
N PRO A 76 -3.30 4.98 -0.34
CA PRO A 76 -2.27 5.37 -1.27
C PRO A 76 -1.43 6.49 -0.65
N HIS A 77 -0.18 6.60 -1.09
CA HIS A 77 0.74 7.63 -0.67
C HIS A 77 1.59 8.06 -1.86
N TRP A 78 1.66 9.37 -2.08
CA TRP A 78 2.49 9.99 -3.09
C TRP A 78 3.69 10.66 -2.42
N ASP A 79 4.90 10.26 -2.82
CA ASP A 79 6.15 10.88 -2.43
C ASP A 79 6.68 11.71 -3.61
N ALA A 80 6.54 13.03 -3.53
CA ALA A 80 6.93 13.95 -4.60
C ALA A 80 8.45 14.00 -4.81
N ASP A 81 9.23 13.94 -3.74
CA ASP A 81 10.70 14.00 -3.79
C ASP A 81 11.28 12.77 -4.50
N ARG A 82 10.72 11.59 -4.19
CA ARG A 82 11.14 10.31 -4.77
C ARG A 82 10.40 9.98 -6.06
N ARG A 83 9.33 10.71 -6.36
CA ARG A 83 8.36 10.46 -7.45
C ARG A 83 7.84 9.03 -7.41
N GLU A 84 7.36 8.61 -6.24
CA GLU A 84 6.90 7.26 -5.95
C GLU A 84 5.44 7.25 -5.47
N LEU A 85 4.60 6.48 -6.15
CA LEU A 85 3.26 6.11 -5.69
C LEU A 85 3.36 4.76 -4.99
N SER A 86 2.87 4.68 -3.76
CA SER A 86 2.82 3.45 -2.97
C SER A 86 1.43 3.24 -2.34
N VAL A 87 1.09 2.01 -1.97
CA VAL A 87 -0.07 1.69 -1.14
C VAL A 87 0.43 0.83 0.01
N ASN A 88 0.21 1.25 1.26
CA ASN A 88 0.76 0.57 2.45
C ASN A 88 2.27 0.28 2.37
N GLY A 89 3.04 1.24 1.83
CA GLY A 89 4.48 1.11 1.66
C GLY A 89 4.93 0.20 0.51
N LEU A 90 4.00 -0.47 -0.19
CA LEU A 90 4.32 -1.23 -1.39
C LEU A 90 4.35 -0.30 -2.61
N LEU A 91 5.51 -0.22 -3.27
CA LEU A 91 5.72 0.64 -4.43
C LEU A 91 4.85 0.21 -5.61
N ILE A 92 3.83 1.01 -5.94
CA ILE A 92 2.96 0.81 -7.10
C ILE A 92 3.67 1.29 -8.36
N LYS A 93 4.24 2.49 -8.33
CA LYS A 93 4.79 3.13 -9.53
C LYS A 93 5.86 4.15 -9.17
N ARG A 94 6.93 4.17 -9.96
CA ARG A 94 8.01 5.16 -9.87
C ARG A 94 8.16 5.88 -11.20
N PHE A 95 8.22 7.20 -11.17
CA PHE A 95 8.37 8.04 -12.36
C PHE A 95 9.85 8.38 -12.57
N LYS A 96 10.47 7.75 -13.57
CA LYS A 96 11.88 8.01 -13.92
C LYS A 96 12.11 9.36 -14.59
N TRP A 97 11.07 9.88 -15.26
CA TRP A 97 11.09 11.15 -15.97
C TRP A 97 9.94 12.01 -15.48
N PRO A 98 10.05 13.35 -15.54
CA PRO A 98 8.95 14.25 -15.19
C PRO A 98 7.68 13.85 -15.95
N ALA A 99 6.60 13.64 -15.22
CA ALA A 99 5.30 13.28 -15.75
C ALA A 99 4.24 14.26 -15.24
N ALA A 100 4.40 15.54 -15.58
CA ALA A 100 3.69 16.67 -14.98
C ALA A 100 2.20 16.39 -14.70
N ASN A 101 1.40 16.00 -15.70
CA ASN A 101 -0.02 15.71 -15.48
C ASN A 101 -0.26 14.58 -14.47
N GLN A 102 0.53 13.51 -14.52
CA GLN A 102 0.39 12.38 -13.59
C GLN A 102 0.78 12.80 -12.17
N GLU A 103 1.88 13.53 -12.03
CA GLU A 103 2.36 14.05 -10.75
C GLU A 103 1.37 15.06 -10.16
N THR A 104 0.76 15.94 -10.98
CA THR A 104 -0.29 16.88 -10.56
C THR A 104 -1.51 16.17 -9.99
N VAL A 105 -1.99 15.11 -10.67
CA VAL A 105 -3.12 14.32 -10.15
C VAL A 105 -2.77 13.66 -8.81
N LEU A 106 -1.58 13.07 -8.70
CA LEU A 106 -1.15 12.40 -7.46
C LEU A 106 -0.91 13.39 -6.32
N ALA A 107 -0.39 14.59 -6.62
CA ALA A 107 -0.23 15.67 -5.66
C ALA A 107 -1.59 16.15 -5.15
N ALA A 108 -2.56 16.40 -6.04
CA ALA A 108 -3.91 16.83 -5.65
C ALA A 108 -4.59 15.81 -4.72
N PHE A 109 -4.54 14.51 -5.06
CA PHE A 109 -5.03 13.48 -4.15
C PHE A 109 -4.31 13.49 -2.80
N ALA A 110 -2.98 13.65 -2.77
CA ALA A 110 -2.22 13.66 -1.52
C ALA A 110 -2.50 14.90 -0.65
N GLU A 111 -2.66 16.08 -1.27
CA GLU A 111 -3.01 17.34 -0.60
C GLU A 111 -4.38 17.25 0.09
N GLU A 112 -5.32 16.52 -0.49
CA GLU A 112 -6.67 16.33 0.03
C GLU A 112 -6.85 15.08 0.93
N ASP A 113 -5.76 14.40 1.31
CA ASP A 113 -5.75 13.12 2.07
C ASP A 113 -6.52 11.98 1.38
N TRP A 114 -6.33 11.85 0.06
CA TRP A 114 -6.86 10.79 -0.80
C TRP A 114 -8.38 10.60 -0.71
N PRO A 115 -9.19 11.63 -1.00
CA PRO A 115 -10.63 11.50 -1.04
C PRO A 115 -11.04 10.52 -2.15
N PHE A 116 -12.25 9.98 -2.08
CA PHE A 116 -12.76 9.06 -3.11
C PHE A 116 -12.78 9.68 -4.52
N ARG A 117 -12.99 11.00 -4.61
CA ARG A 117 -13.05 11.79 -5.83
C ARG A 117 -12.35 13.13 -5.62
N ILE A 118 -11.63 13.60 -6.64
CA ILE A 118 -11.22 15.01 -6.80
C ILE A 118 -11.74 15.55 -8.14
N ASP A 119 -11.85 16.87 -8.26
CA ASP A 119 -12.06 17.54 -9.55
C ASP A 119 -10.79 17.48 -10.42
N ASP A 120 -10.88 17.71 -11.72
CA ASP A 120 -9.74 17.70 -12.65
C ASP A 120 -8.71 18.78 -12.25
N PRO A 121 -7.53 18.39 -11.70
CA PRO A 121 -6.54 19.35 -11.24
C PRO A 121 -5.62 19.82 -12.38
N LEU A 122 -5.78 19.26 -13.58
CA LEU A 122 -4.87 19.50 -14.69
C LEU A 122 -5.17 20.86 -15.35
N PRO A 123 -4.14 21.66 -15.65
CA PRO A 123 -4.33 22.95 -16.27
C PRO A 123 -5.03 22.82 -17.64
N PRO A 124 -5.90 23.77 -18.00
CA PRO A 124 -6.51 23.79 -19.32
C PRO A 124 -5.43 23.99 -20.39
N GLN A 125 -5.57 23.31 -21.53
CA GLN A 125 -4.68 23.44 -22.68
C GLN A 125 -5.51 23.87 -23.91
N PRO A 126 -5.20 25.01 -24.55
CA PRO A 126 -6.04 25.57 -25.62
C PRO A 126 -6.25 24.63 -26.81
N GLU A 127 -5.28 23.76 -27.07
CA GLU A 127 -5.26 22.88 -28.24
C GLU A 127 -5.76 21.46 -27.94
N VAL A 128 -6.00 21.12 -26.67
CA VAL A 128 -6.36 19.76 -26.24
C VAL A 128 -7.66 19.79 -25.45
N ASP A 129 -8.64 19.04 -25.93
CA ASP A 129 -9.88 18.80 -25.21
C ASP A 129 -9.62 18.26 -23.78
N SER A 130 -10.22 18.90 -22.77
CA SER A 130 -9.98 18.59 -21.36
C SER A 130 -10.31 17.13 -21.03
N LYS A 131 -11.41 16.59 -21.58
CA LYS A 131 -11.81 15.20 -21.33
C LYS A 131 -10.80 14.23 -21.92
N ARG A 132 -10.29 14.51 -23.12
CA ARG A 132 -9.21 13.71 -23.74
C ARG A 132 -7.91 13.78 -22.92
N ARG A 133 -7.48 14.98 -22.50
CA ARG A 133 -6.30 15.18 -21.65
C ARG A 133 -6.39 14.38 -20.35
N LEU A 134 -7.53 14.46 -19.68
CA LEU A 134 -7.81 13.76 -18.44
C LEU A 134 -7.82 12.23 -18.64
N SER A 135 -8.54 11.76 -19.65
CA SER A 135 -8.62 10.32 -20.00
C SER A 135 -7.23 9.74 -20.29
N ASP A 136 -6.41 10.44 -21.06
CA ASP A 136 -5.06 9.98 -21.39
C ASP A 136 -4.13 10.00 -20.16
N THR A 137 -4.30 10.96 -19.25
CA THR A 137 -3.58 10.99 -17.97
C THR A 137 -3.96 9.80 -17.09
N ILE A 138 -5.25 9.50 -16.93
CA ILE A 138 -5.76 8.35 -16.16
C ILE A 138 -5.25 7.03 -16.76
N LYS A 139 -5.35 6.86 -18.09
CA LYS A 139 -4.78 5.69 -18.79
C LYS A 139 -3.30 5.54 -18.50
N CYS A 140 -2.55 6.64 -18.54
CA CYS A 140 -1.12 6.62 -18.25
C CYS A 140 -0.85 6.28 -16.79
N LEU A 141 -1.68 6.72 -15.82
CA LEU A 141 -1.54 6.39 -14.38
C LEU A 141 -1.70 4.89 -14.14
N ASN A 142 -2.71 4.27 -14.74
CA ASN A 142 -2.98 2.83 -14.61
C ASN A 142 -1.95 1.95 -15.34
N ARG A 143 -1.32 2.45 -16.41
CA ARG A 143 -0.28 1.72 -17.14
C ARG A 143 1.03 1.61 -16.37
N LYS A 144 1.77 0.52 -16.59
CA LYS A 144 3.14 0.31 -16.05
C LYS A 144 3.24 0.44 -14.53
N GLN A 145 2.17 0.11 -13.80
CA GLN A 145 2.27 -0.13 -12.36
C GLN A 145 3.05 -1.45 -12.15
N GLN A 146 3.95 -1.46 -11.17
CA GLN A 146 4.69 -2.65 -10.75
C GLN A 146 3.77 -3.64 -10.03
N HIS A 147 2.86 -3.10 -9.21
CA HIS A 147 1.81 -3.85 -8.52
C HIS A 147 0.47 -3.16 -8.79
N PRO A 148 -0.48 -3.80 -9.49
CA PRO A 148 -1.74 -3.15 -9.89
C PRO A 148 -2.77 -3.12 -8.75
N LEU A 149 -2.41 -2.51 -7.61
CA LEU A 149 -3.26 -2.46 -6.40
C LEU A 149 -4.18 -1.23 -6.34
N ILE A 150 -3.98 -0.26 -7.23
CA ILE A 150 -4.81 0.94 -7.31
C ILE A 150 -5.20 1.20 -8.76
N HIS A 151 -6.49 1.47 -8.98
CA HIS A 151 -7.02 1.83 -10.27
C HIS A 151 -7.65 3.20 -10.22
N PHE A 152 -7.29 4.06 -11.17
CA PHE A 152 -7.86 5.39 -11.34
C PHE A 152 -8.94 5.36 -12.43
N HIS A 153 -10.04 6.06 -12.21
CA HIS A 153 -11.17 6.16 -13.13
C HIS A 153 -11.52 7.62 -13.35
N GLY A 154 -12.19 7.91 -14.47
CA GLY A 154 -12.91 9.18 -14.60
C GLY A 154 -14.23 9.07 -13.83
N ASP A 155 -14.73 10.17 -13.31
CA ASP A 155 -16.01 10.22 -12.60
C ASP A 155 -17.26 10.05 -13.49
N GLY A 156 -17.06 9.90 -14.81
CA GLY A 156 -18.12 9.73 -15.81
C GLY A 156 -18.59 11.03 -16.46
N THR A 157 -18.30 12.20 -15.88
CA THR A 157 -18.60 13.51 -16.50
C THR A 157 -17.42 14.02 -17.34
N GLY A 158 -16.21 13.59 -16.97
CA GLY A 158 -14.96 14.06 -17.54
C GLY A 158 -14.40 15.30 -16.82
N GLU A 159 -14.92 15.59 -15.62
CA GLU A 159 -14.54 16.75 -14.80
C GLU A 159 -13.86 16.32 -13.50
N GLY A 160 -13.74 15.03 -13.22
CA GLY A 160 -13.13 14.52 -12.01
C GLY A 160 -12.52 13.13 -12.16
N ILE A 161 -11.76 12.76 -11.13
CA ILE A 161 -11.01 11.51 -11.06
C ILE A 161 -11.42 10.80 -9.77
N THR A 162 -11.69 9.50 -9.86
CA THR A 162 -11.90 8.62 -8.71
C THR A 162 -10.84 7.54 -8.68
N TRP A 163 -10.71 6.87 -7.55
CA TRP A 163 -9.82 5.72 -7.41
C TRP A 163 -10.43 4.61 -6.57
N GLU A 164 -9.94 3.40 -6.78
CA GLU A 164 -10.29 2.25 -5.96
C GLU A 164 -9.06 1.35 -5.74
N LEU A 165 -9.08 0.62 -4.63
CA LEU A 165 -8.13 -0.46 -4.39
C LEU A 165 -8.58 -1.70 -5.16
N MET A 166 -7.68 -2.26 -5.94
CA MET A 166 -7.89 -3.57 -6.55
C MET A 166 -7.63 -4.64 -5.49
N ARG A 167 -8.58 -5.56 -5.32
CA ARG A 167 -8.34 -6.76 -4.49
C ARG A 167 -7.27 -7.59 -5.18
N GLY A 168 -6.16 -7.82 -4.49
CA GLY A 168 -5.13 -8.74 -4.98
C GLY A 168 -5.75 -10.12 -5.21
N SER A 169 -5.68 -10.60 -6.46
CA SER A 169 -6.02 -11.96 -6.86
C SER A 169 -4.96 -12.96 -6.41
#